data_AF-A0A972QG88-F1
#
_entry.id   AF-A0A972QG88-F1
#
_cell.length_a   1.000
_cell.length_b   1.000
_cell.length_c   1.000
_cell.angle_alpha   90.00
_cell.angle_beta   90.00
_cell.angle_gamma   90.00
#
_symmetry.space_group_name_H-M   'P 1'
#
loop_
_entity.id
_entity.type
_entity.pdbx_description
1 polymer ?
#
loop_
_entity_poly.entity_id
_entity_poly.type
_entity_poly.pdbx_seq_one_letter_code
_entity_poly.pdbx_strand_id
1 'polypeptide(L)'
;MKKKLKLNELLNKLTTQKRYNGNNILLSVWYFNPPMIWVLGASALIAIFAPILALVLLFIGILLVAIYTDGFTILHRKIFPPQEIKAVLGVFEESKLRFNNEAFRFIENIIKKKIEAQADKIVLAISKGTSPREVVYAFIANTAGDYLESGHLHIYRGELNPMGCGRELLKLFDTVTNELQKMGSWTKEQAEEEKKSIRDNIKQMG
;
A
#
# COMPACT_ATOMS: atom_id res chain seq x y z
N MET A 1 -3.39 -7.35 100.16
CA MET A 1 -3.55 -8.03 98.85
C MET A 1 -4.98 -8.09 98.29
N LYS A 2 -6.06 -8.20 99.09
CA LYS A 2 -7.45 -8.38 98.57
C LYS A 2 -8.04 -7.21 97.73
N LYS A 3 -7.57 -5.96 97.87
CA LYS A 3 -8.09 -4.82 97.09
C LYS A 3 -7.66 -4.81 95.61
N LYS A 4 -6.48 -5.35 95.27
CA LYS A 4 -6.01 -5.38 93.86
C LYS A 4 -6.75 -6.40 93.01
N LEU A 5 -7.22 -7.50 93.61
CA LEU A 5 -7.95 -8.54 92.89
C LEU A 5 -9.33 -8.04 92.40
N LYS A 6 -10.03 -7.25 93.23
CA LYS A 6 -11.38 -6.74 92.93
C LYS A 6 -11.39 -5.66 91.83
N LEU A 7 -10.28 -4.94 91.67
CA LEU A 7 -10.15 -3.90 90.63
C LEU A 7 -9.96 -4.49 89.23
N ASN A 8 -9.21 -5.58 89.11
CA ASN A 8 -9.01 -6.27 87.83
C ASN A 8 -10.29 -6.95 87.33
N GLU A 9 -11.13 -7.43 88.23
CA GLU A 9 -12.41 -8.06 87.87
C GLU A 9 -13.43 -7.03 87.34
N LEU A 10 -13.45 -5.81 87.89
CA LEU A 10 -14.30 -4.73 87.41
C LEU A 10 -13.83 -4.17 86.05
N LEU A 11 -12.52 -4.07 85.84
CA LEU A 11 -11.97 -3.62 84.55
C LEU A 11 -12.29 -4.61 83.43
N ASN A 12 -12.28 -5.93 83.70
CA ASN A 12 -12.61 -6.94 82.70
C ASN A 12 -14.11 -6.97 82.33
N LYS A 13 -15.00 -6.58 83.26
CA LYS A 13 -16.44 -6.44 82.97
C LYS A 13 -16.74 -5.21 82.10
N LEU A 14 -16.00 -4.11 82.29
CA LEU A 14 -16.20 -2.90 81.49
C LEU A 14 -15.69 -3.05 80.05
N THR A 15 -14.62 -3.81 79.82
CA THR A 15 -14.08 -4.03 78.46
C THR A 15 -14.92 -5.00 77.63
N THR A 16 -15.59 -5.97 78.25
CA THR A 16 -16.47 -6.92 77.55
C THR A 16 -17.81 -6.30 77.16
N GLN A 17 -18.38 -5.40 77.98
CA GLN A 17 -19.66 -4.77 77.68
C GLN A 17 -19.58 -3.75 76.52
N LYS A 18 -18.42 -3.13 76.29
CA LYS A 18 -18.25 -2.15 75.20
C LYS A 18 -18.09 -2.77 73.80
N ARG A 19 -17.82 -4.08 73.70
CA ARG A 19 -17.68 -4.78 72.41
C ARG A 19 -19.00 -5.23 71.78
N TYR A 20 -20.09 -5.28 72.54
CA TYR A 20 -21.34 -5.87 72.05
C TYR A 20 -22.36 -4.87 71.48
N ASN A 21 -22.10 -3.55 71.54
CA ASN A 21 -23.11 -2.55 71.16
C ASN A 21 -22.72 -1.63 69.98
N GLY A 22 -21.55 -1.83 69.36
CA GLY A 22 -21.05 -0.94 68.30
C GLY A 22 -21.23 -1.43 66.86
N ASN A 23 -21.39 -2.74 66.64
CA ASN A 23 -21.29 -3.32 65.28
C ASN A 23 -22.61 -3.74 64.63
N ASN A 24 -23.75 -3.63 65.33
CA ASN A 24 -25.04 -4.09 64.80
C ASN A 24 -25.79 -3.02 63.98
N ILE A 25 -25.37 -1.75 64.00
CA ILE A 25 -26.02 -0.68 63.22
C ILE A 25 -25.47 -0.62 61.78
N LEU A 26 -24.23 -1.05 61.55
CA LEU A 26 -23.63 -1.07 60.21
C LEU A 26 -24.02 -2.30 59.38
N LEU A 27 -24.48 -3.39 60.00
CA LEU A 27 -24.86 -4.62 59.29
C LEU A 27 -26.33 -4.63 58.83
N SER A 28 -27.22 -3.82 59.44
CA SER A 28 -28.63 -3.74 59.02
C SER A 28 -28.86 -2.88 57.77
N VAL A 29 -27.89 -2.06 57.36
CA VAL A 29 -27.98 -1.24 56.14
C VAL A 29 -27.73 -2.08 54.87
N TRP A 30 -26.98 -3.18 54.98
CA TRP A 30 -26.63 -4.03 53.82
C TRP A 30 -27.71 -5.05 53.43
N TYR A 31 -28.74 -5.23 54.26
CA TYR A 31 -29.85 -6.17 53.97
C TYR A 31 -31.08 -5.51 53.33
N PHE A 32 -31.06 -4.18 53.13
CA PHE A 32 -32.16 -3.48 52.48
C PHE A 32 -31.89 -3.34 50.97
N ASN A 33 -32.49 -4.25 50.19
CA ASN A 33 -32.53 -4.27 48.72
C ASN A 33 -31.24 -4.63 47.95
N PRO A 34 -30.87 -5.92 47.87
CA PRO A 34 -29.91 -6.42 46.87
C PRO A 34 -30.15 -5.91 45.43
N PRO A 35 -31.39 -5.76 44.89
CA PRO A 35 -31.55 -5.25 43.52
C PRO A 35 -31.03 -3.82 43.31
N MET A 36 -31.00 -2.97 44.34
CA MET A 36 -30.58 -1.56 44.17
C MET A 36 -29.08 -1.42 43.93
N ILE A 37 -28.25 -2.26 44.57
CA ILE A 37 -26.79 -2.25 44.37
C ILE A 37 -26.43 -2.68 42.95
N TRP A 38 -27.16 -3.67 42.39
CA TRP A 38 -26.99 -4.09 41.00
C TRP A 38 -27.40 -3.00 40.00
N VAL A 39 -28.49 -2.27 40.27
CA VAL A 39 -28.95 -1.17 39.40
C VAL A 39 -27.94 -0.01 39.39
N LEU A 40 -27.37 0.35 40.55
CA LEU A 40 -26.37 1.41 40.66
C LEU A 40 -25.00 1.00 40.08
N GLY A 41 -24.62 -0.27 40.21
CA GLY A 41 -23.40 -0.80 39.59
C GLY A 41 -23.50 -0.87 38.06
N ALA A 42 -24.66 -1.28 37.53
CA ALA A 42 -24.89 -1.38 36.10
C ALA A 42 -24.90 -0.01 35.40
N SER A 43 -25.48 1.03 36.03
CA SER A 43 -25.52 2.37 35.45
C SER A 43 -24.12 3.01 35.34
N ALA A 44 -23.25 2.77 36.32
CA ALA A 44 -21.87 3.24 36.29
C ALA A 44 -21.04 2.58 35.17
N LEU A 45 -21.25 1.28 34.91
CA LEU A 45 -20.58 0.58 33.82
C LEU A 45 -21.05 1.10 32.45
N ILE A 46 -22.35 1.31 32.26
CA ILE A 46 -22.90 1.85 31.01
C ILE A 46 -22.31 3.24 30.72
N ALA A 47 -22.18 4.09 31.74
CA ALA A 47 -21.62 5.43 31.59
C ALA A 47 -20.15 5.43 31.12
N ILE A 48 -19.37 4.40 31.49
CA ILE A 48 -17.96 4.26 31.08
C ILE A 48 -17.84 3.66 29.67
N PHE A 49 -18.65 2.66 29.34
CA PHE A 49 -18.55 1.94 28.06
C PHE A 49 -19.20 2.65 26.88
N ALA A 50 -20.29 3.39 27.11
CA ALA A 50 -20.99 4.13 26.05
C ALA A 50 -20.08 5.07 25.22
N PRO A 51 -19.21 5.92 25.81
CA PRO A 51 -18.33 6.79 25.02
C PRO A 51 -17.26 6.02 24.25
N ILE A 52 -16.74 4.92 24.80
CA ILE A 52 -15.76 4.08 24.11
C ILE A 52 -16.40 3.44 22.88
N LEU A 53 -17.61 2.89 23.02
CA LEU A 53 -18.35 2.32 21.90
C LEU A 53 -18.68 3.37 20.84
N ALA A 54 -19.09 4.57 21.24
CA ALA A 54 -19.35 5.68 20.32
C ALA A 54 -18.10 6.08 19.53
N LEU A 55 -16.93 6.14 20.18
CA LEU A 55 -15.66 6.42 19.50
C LEU A 55 -15.27 5.31 18.51
N VAL A 56 -15.47 4.04 18.87
CA VAL A 56 -15.22 2.91 17.97
C VAL A 56 -16.14 2.98 16.75
N LEU A 57 -17.43 3.22 16.94
CA LEU A 57 -18.39 3.37 15.85
C LEU A 57 -18.08 4.58 14.95
N LEU A 58 -17.66 5.70 15.55
CA LEU A 58 -17.23 6.88 14.80
C LEU A 58 -15.98 6.57 13.97
N PHE A 59 -15.00 5.87 14.54
CA PHE A 59 -13.80 5.45 13.82
C PHE A 59 -14.13 4.49 12.67
N ILE A 60 -15.02 3.52 12.89
CA ILE A 60 -15.53 2.63 11.84
C ILE A 60 -16.24 3.45 10.76
N GLY A 61 -17.05 4.44 11.13
CA GLY A 61 -17.73 5.34 10.18
C GLY A 61 -16.75 6.12 9.32
N ILE A 62 -15.72 6.72 9.92
CA ILE A 62 -14.65 7.42 9.18
C ILE A 62 -13.92 6.45 8.24
N LEU A 63 -13.62 5.23 8.71
CA LEU A 63 -12.94 4.22 7.91
C LEU A 63 -13.82 3.80 6.71
N LEU A 64 -15.12 3.60 6.91
CA LEU A 64 -16.06 3.27 5.85
C LEU A 64 -16.20 4.40 4.83
N VAL A 65 -16.29 5.65 5.29
CA VAL A 65 -16.32 6.82 4.40
C VAL A 65 -15.01 6.91 3.61
N ALA A 66 -13.86 6.75 4.25
CA ALA A 66 -12.56 6.76 3.57
C ALA A 66 -12.39 5.60 2.56
N ILE A 67 -13.01 4.45 2.85
CA ILE A 67 -13.09 3.33 1.90
C ILE A 67 -13.98 3.68 0.70
N TYR A 68 -15.08 4.38 0.95
CA TYR A 68 -16.06 4.73 -0.07
C TYR A 68 -15.63 5.87 -0.99
N THR A 69 -14.86 6.84 -0.47
CA THR A 69 -14.48 8.07 -1.18
C THR A 69 -13.09 7.97 -1.86
N ASP A 70 -12.84 6.97 -2.68
CA ASP A 70 -11.66 6.84 -3.58
C ASP A 70 -10.31 6.40 -2.96
N GLY A 71 -10.11 6.47 -1.64
CA GLY A 71 -8.83 6.09 -1.03
C GLY A 71 -8.50 4.59 -1.10
N PHE A 72 -9.53 3.75 -0.98
CA PHE A 72 -9.36 2.29 -0.95
C PHE A 72 -9.12 1.67 -2.34
N THR A 73 -9.70 2.24 -3.40
CA THR A 73 -9.51 1.72 -4.77
C THR A 73 -8.06 1.89 -5.23
N ILE A 74 -7.40 2.99 -4.87
CA ILE A 74 -5.98 3.24 -5.16
C ILE A 74 -5.09 2.29 -4.35
N LEU A 75 -5.41 2.06 -3.07
CA LEU A 75 -4.61 1.19 -2.20
C LEU A 75 -4.71 -0.28 -2.61
N HIS A 76 -5.91 -0.77 -2.90
CA HIS A 76 -6.12 -2.17 -3.28
C HIS A 76 -5.45 -2.52 -4.62
N ARG A 77 -5.37 -1.57 -5.56
CA ARG A 77 -4.62 -1.77 -6.83
C ARG A 77 -3.13 -2.00 -6.62
N LYS A 78 -2.52 -1.35 -5.62
CA LYS A 78 -1.10 -1.57 -5.29
C LYS A 78 -0.87 -2.93 -4.65
N ILE A 79 -1.82 -3.41 -3.83
CA ILE A 79 -1.68 -4.65 -3.09
C ILE A 79 -2.04 -5.87 -3.95
N PHE A 80 -3.05 -5.74 -4.82
CA PHE A 80 -3.53 -6.79 -5.70
C PHE A 80 -3.62 -6.29 -7.15
N PRO A 81 -2.51 -6.26 -7.89
CA PRO A 81 -2.55 -5.89 -9.30
C PRO A 81 -3.39 -6.92 -10.08
N PRO A 82 -4.15 -6.47 -11.09
CA PRO A 82 -4.89 -7.36 -12.00
C PRO A 82 -3.97 -8.43 -12.60
N GLN A 83 -4.53 -9.59 -12.97
CA GLN A 83 -3.74 -10.71 -13.52
C GLN A 83 -3.00 -10.30 -14.81
N GLU A 84 -3.61 -9.44 -15.61
CA GLU A 84 -3.06 -8.87 -16.84
C GLU A 84 -1.80 -8.04 -16.55
N ILE A 85 -1.84 -7.21 -15.49
CA ILE A 85 -0.68 -6.41 -15.07
C ILE A 85 0.42 -7.31 -14.52
N LYS A 86 0.07 -8.35 -13.76
CA LYS A 86 1.05 -9.35 -13.30
C LYS A 86 1.73 -10.05 -14.49
N ALA A 87 0.97 -10.39 -15.53
CA ALA A 87 1.53 -10.99 -16.75
C ALA A 87 2.48 -10.03 -17.48
N VAL A 88 2.09 -8.75 -17.62
CA VAL A 88 2.95 -7.71 -18.22
C VAL A 88 4.23 -7.50 -17.42
N LEU A 89 4.13 -7.39 -16.09
CA LEU A 89 5.31 -7.28 -15.22
C LEU A 89 6.18 -8.53 -15.30
N GLY A 90 5.60 -9.72 -15.40
CA GLY A 90 6.34 -10.97 -15.62
C GLY A 90 7.16 -10.95 -16.92
N VAL A 91 6.55 -10.52 -18.03
CA VAL A 91 7.27 -10.38 -19.32
C VAL A 91 8.30 -9.25 -19.27
N PHE A 92 8.04 -8.18 -18.50
CA PHE A 92 9.01 -7.12 -18.29
C PHE A 92 10.27 -7.60 -17.56
N GLU A 93 10.11 -8.40 -16.50
CA GLU A 93 11.25 -9.02 -15.80
C GLU A 93 11.98 -10.04 -16.70
N GLU A 94 11.27 -10.82 -17.52
CA GLU A 94 11.91 -11.68 -18.54
C GLU A 94 12.75 -10.85 -19.53
N SER A 95 12.23 -9.71 -19.97
CA SER A 95 12.91 -8.81 -20.90
C SER A 95 14.17 -8.20 -20.28
N LYS A 96 14.12 -7.88 -18.98
CA LYS A 96 15.29 -7.42 -18.21
C LYS A 96 16.41 -8.44 -18.22
N LEU A 97 16.08 -9.73 -18.02
CA LEU A 97 17.05 -10.82 -18.10
C LEU A 97 17.57 -11.02 -19.53
N ARG A 98 16.70 -10.92 -20.54
CA ARG A 98 17.04 -11.10 -21.96
C ARG A 98 18.02 -10.04 -22.46
N PHE A 99 17.77 -8.77 -22.15
CA PHE A 99 18.55 -7.66 -22.71
C PHE A 99 19.75 -7.27 -21.84
N ASN A 100 19.66 -7.41 -20.51
CA ASN A 100 20.69 -7.16 -19.47
C ASN A 100 21.87 -6.29 -19.92
N ASN A 101 21.57 -5.09 -20.41
CA ASN A 101 22.55 -4.11 -20.89
C ASN A 101 22.32 -2.76 -20.21
N GLU A 102 23.26 -1.83 -20.36
CA GLU A 102 23.22 -0.53 -19.68
C GLU A 102 22.03 0.31 -20.19
N ALA A 103 21.77 0.28 -21.49
CA ALA A 103 20.63 0.96 -22.10
C ALA A 103 19.27 0.53 -21.51
N PHE A 104 19.07 -0.77 -21.25
CA PHE A 104 17.84 -1.26 -20.63
C PHE A 104 17.71 -0.76 -19.19
N ARG A 105 18.80 -0.82 -18.40
CA ARG A 105 18.81 -0.29 -17.02
C ARG A 105 18.47 1.20 -16.98
N PHE A 106 18.93 1.96 -17.98
CA PHE A 106 18.64 3.39 -18.12
C PHE A 106 17.13 3.67 -18.25
N ILE A 107 16.40 2.87 -19.04
CA ILE A 107 14.96 3.07 -19.26
C ILE A 107 14.05 2.26 -18.33
N GLU A 108 14.58 1.30 -17.58
CA GLU A 108 13.84 0.32 -16.75
C GLU A 108 12.83 1.00 -15.81
N ASN A 109 13.31 1.94 -15.00
CA ASN A 109 12.47 2.63 -14.01
C ASN A 109 11.35 3.45 -14.65
N ILE A 110 11.58 3.96 -15.86
CA ILE A 110 10.63 4.79 -16.58
C ILE A 110 9.53 3.92 -17.16
N ILE A 111 9.90 2.80 -17.77
CA ILE A 111 8.94 1.81 -18.29
C ILE A 111 8.07 1.28 -17.16
N LYS A 112 8.66 0.92 -16.02
CA LYS A 112 7.92 0.45 -14.84
C LYS A 112 6.89 1.47 -14.37
N LYS A 113 7.28 2.75 -14.24
CA LYS A 113 6.36 3.84 -13.90
C LYS A 113 5.27 4.05 -14.96
N LYS A 114 5.61 3.95 -16.26
CA LYS A 114 4.64 4.05 -17.37
C LYS A 114 3.62 2.89 -17.31
N ILE A 115 4.05 1.66 -17.02
CA ILE A 115 3.17 0.50 -16.84
C ILE A 115 2.21 0.71 -15.66
N GLU A 116 2.73 1.13 -14.51
CA GLU A 116 1.92 1.38 -13.31
C GLU A 116 0.91 2.53 -13.54
N ALA A 117 1.33 3.61 -14.21
CA ALA A 117 0.48 4.76 -14.50
C ALA A 117 -0.61 4.47 -15.55
N GLN A 118 -0.38 3.51 -16.45
CA GLN A 118 -1.30 3.17 -17.54
C GLN A 118 -1.99 1.82 -17.34
N ALA A 119 -2.04 1.30 -16.12
CA ALA A 119 -2.57 -0.03 -15.81
C ALA A 119 -3.97 -0.27 -16.41
N ASP A 120 -4.87 0.70 -16.32
CA ASP A 120 -6.23 0.58 -16.87
C ASP A 120 -6.26 0.40 -18.39
N LYS A 121 -5.41 1.15 -19.10
CA LYS A 121 -5.30 1.05 -20.56
C LYS A 121 -4.69 -0.28 -20.98
N ILE A 122 -3.73 -0.79 -20.21
CA ILE A 122 -3.08 -2.08 -20.44
C ILE A 122 -4.09 -3.23 -20.25
N VAL A 123 -4.86 -3.22 -19.16
CA VAL A 123 -5.91 -4.22 -18.93
C VAL A 123 -6.92 -4.20 -20.08
N LEU A 124 -7.32 -3.02 -20.56
CA LEU A 124 -8.22 -2.90 -21.70
C LEU A 124 -7.60 -3.37 -23.03
N ALA A 125 -6.30 -3.14 -23.26
CA ALA A 125 -5.63 -3.61 -24.46
C ALA A 125 -5.52 -5.14 -24.48
N ILE A 126 -5.17 -5.74 -23.34
CA ILE A 126 -5.05 -7.19 -23.20
C ILE A 126 -6.41 -7.88 -23.34
N SER A 127 -7.47 -7.30 -22.77
CA SER A 127 -8.83 -7.84 -22.93
C SER A 127 -9.33 -7.77 -24.38
N LYS A 128 -8.77 -6.89 -25.21
CA LYS A 128 -9.02 -6.81 -26.65
C LYS A 128 -8.13 -7.74 -27.49
N GLY A 129 -7.26 -8.53 -26.87
CA GLY A 129 -6.44 -9.54 -27.53
C GLY A 129 -4.97 -9.16 -27.75
N THR A 130 -4.52 -7.98 -27.32
CA THR A 130 -3.08 -7.66 -27.35
C THR A 130 -2.32 -8.54 -26.37
N SER A 131 -1.24 -9.19 -26.80
CA SER A 131 -0.49 -10.03 -25.86
C SER A 131 0.33 -9.18 -24.86
N PRO A 132 0.55 -9.65 -23.62
CA PRO A 132 1.36 -8.93 -22.64
C PRO A 132 2.78 -8.61 -23.14
N ARG A 133 3.36 -9.48 -23.98
CA ARG A 133 4.69 -9.29 -24.56
C ARG A 133 4.74 -8.14 -25.54
N GLU A 134 3.71 -8.01 -26.37
CA GLU A 134 3.58 -6.87 -27.29
C GLU A 134 3.49 -5.55 -26.54
N VAL A 135 2.72 -5.51 -25.45
CA VAL A 135 2.61 -4.31 -24.61
C VAL A 135 3.98 -3.90 -24.06
N VAL A 136 4.74 -4.83 -23.47
CA VAL A 136 6.07 -4.55 -22.93
C VAL A 136 7.02 -4.07 -24.02
N TYR A 137 7.02 -4.73 -25.18
CA TYR A 137 7.92 -4.38 -26.28
C TYR A 137 7.56 -3.03 -26.88
N ALA A 138 6.28 -2.69 -26.99
CA ALA A 138 5.85 -1.34 -27.37
C ALA A 138 6.32 -0.27 -26.36
N PHE A 139 6.23 -0.53 -25.06
CA PHE A 139 6.76 0.41 -24.06
C PHE A 139 8.28 0.59 -24.15
N ILE A 140 9.03 -0.49 -24.39
CA ILE A 140 10.48 -0.41 -24.59
C ILE A 140 10.81 0.39 -25.86
N ALA A 141 10.18 0.06 -27.00
CA ALA A 141 10.39 0.73 -28.27
C ALA A 141 10.08 2.23 -28.16
N ASN A 142 8.89 2.58 -27.66
CA ASN A 142 8.49 3.98 -27.53
C ASN A 142 9.41 4.74 -26.59
N THR A 143 9.75 4.18 -25.42
CA THR A 143 10.62 4.89 -24.46
C THR A 143 12.04 5.02 -24.97
N ALA A 144 12.59 4.00 -25.64
CA ALA A 144 13.91 4.09 -26.27
C ALA A 144 13.93 5.12 -27.40
N GLY A 145 12.87 5.13 -28.23
CA GLY A 145 12.67 6.12 -29.29
C GLY A 145 12.64 7.54 -28.75
N ASP A 146 11.78 7.82 -27.75
CA ASP A 146 11.68 9.12 -27.07
C ASP A 146 13.07 9.65 -26.66
N TYR A 147 13.90 8.79 -26.06
CA TYR A 147 15.24 9.17 -25.60
C TYR A 147 16.25 9.40 -26.72
N LEU A 148 16.22 8.58 -27.77
CA LEU A 148 17.08 8.74 -28.95
C LEU A 148 16.79 10.04 -29.70
N GLU A 149 15.53 10.48 -29.71
CA GLU A 149 15.08 11.73 -30.33
C GLU A 149 15.32 12.96 -29.44
N SER A 150 15.33 12.79 -28.12
CA SER A 150 15.37 13.89 -27.14
C SER A 150 16.63 14.77 -27.15
N GLY A 151 17.69 14.40 -27.86
CA GLY A 151 18.97 15.11 -27.83
C GLY A 151 19.88 14.80 -26.63
N HIS A 152 19.36 14.19 -25.57
CA HIS A 152 20.10 14.00 -24.31
C HIS A 152 21.30 13.05 -24.42
N LEU A 153 21.31 12.20 -25.44
CA LEU A 153 22.33 11.19 -25.66
C LEU A 153 23.33 11.57 -26.76
N HIS A 154 23.22 12.78 -27.33
CA HIS A 154 24.10 13.27 -28.39
C HIS A 154 25.28 14.06 -27.79
N ILE A 155 26.48 13.92 -28.37
CA ILE A 155 27.63 14.79 -28.02
C ILE A 155 27.71 15.97 -28.98
N TYR A 156 27.51 15.70 -30.26
CA TYR A 156 27.72 16.66 -31.34
C TYR A 156 26.81 16.34 -32.52
N ARG A 157 26.82 17.23 -33.53
CA ARG A 157 25.89 17.22 -34.63
C ARG A 157 25.71 15.89 -35.34
N GLY A 158 24.54 15.28 -35.15
CA GLY A 158 24.17 13.99 -35.72
C GLY A 158 24.77 12.74 -35.07
N GLU A 159 25.49 12.85 -33.94
CA GLU A 159 26.25 11.73 -33.36
C GLU A 159 25.89 11.41 -31.90
N LEU A 160 25.46 10.16 -31.69
CA LEU A 160 25.27 9.58 -30.36
C LEU A 160 26.61 9.49 -29.61
N ASN A 161 26.58 9.77 -28.31
CA ASN A 161 27.73 9.67 -27.44
C ASN A 161 28.36 8.26 -27.50
N PRO A 162 29.61 8.10 -27.99
CA PRO A 162 30.25 6.80 -28.08
C PRO A 162 30.62 6.21 -26.72
N MET A 163 30.75 7.03 -25.68
CA MET A 163 31.00 6.63 -24.30
C MET A 163 29.70 6.46 -23.47
N GLY A 164 28.54 6.86 -24.02
CA GLY A 164 27.24 6.71 -23.37
C GLY A 164 26.46 5.49 -23.86
N CYS A 165 25.29 5.26 -23.27
CA CYS A 165 24.41 4.13 -23.60
C CYS A 165 23.62 4.33 -24.91
N GLY A 166 23.79 5.44 -25.64
CA GLY A 166 22.98 5.78 -26.81
C GLY A 166 23.04 4.75 -27.94
N ARG A 167 24.23 4.21 -28.24
CA ARG A 167 24.38 3.16 -29.27
C ARG A 167 23.73 1.84 -28.87
N GLU A 168 23.80 1.48 -27.59
CA GLU A 168 23.11 0.30 -27.06
C GLU A 168 21.59 0.49 -27.05
N LEU A 169 21.12 1.71 -26.76
CA LEU A 169 19.71 2.05 -26.78
C LEU A 169 19.12 1.97 -28.19
N LEU A 170 19.87 2.43 -29.21
CA LEU A 170 19.48 2.28 -30.61
C LEU A 170 19.39 0.79 -31.02
N LYS A 171 20.36 -0.04 -30.60
CA LYS A 171 20.31 -1.49 -30.84
C LYS A 171 19.12 -2.14 -30.13
N LEU A 172 18.82 -1.73 -28.90
CA LEU A 172 17.67 -2.21 -28.14
C LEU A 172 16.36 -1.86 -28.87
N PHE A 173 16.23 -0.61 -29.33
CA PHE A 173 15.11 -0.14 -30.13
C PHE A 173 14.94 -1.00 -31.39
N ASP A 174 15.97 -1.13 -32.22
CA ASP A 174 15.92 -1.92 -33.45
C ASP A 174 15.54 -3.38 -33.16
N THR A 175 16.09 -3.97 -32.11
CA THR A 175 15.82 -5.36 -31.72
C THR A 175 14.37 -5.55 -31.32
N VAL A 176 13.83 -4.68 -30.47
CA VAL A 176 12.45 -4.78 -29.99
C VAL A 176 11.45 -4.49 -31.11
N THR A 177 11.74 -3.51 -31.97
CA THR A 177 10.93 -3.21 -33.18
C THR A 177 10.86 -4.41 -34.12
N ASN A 178 11.97 -5.12 -34.34
CA ASN A 178 11.97 -6.37 -35.12
C ASN A 178 11.10 -7.46 -34.47
N GLU A 179 11.10 -7.56 -33.15
CA GLU A 179 10.28 -8.55 -32.45
C GLU A 179 8.79 -8.18 -32.50
N LEU A 180 8.44 -6.89 -32.39
CA LEU A 180 7.07 -6.39 -32.61
C LEU A 180 6.56 -6.73 -34.02
N GLN A 181 7.42 -6.59 -35.02
CA GLN A 181 7.11 -7.00 -36.39
C GLN A 181 6.88 -8.52 -36.50
N LYS A 182 7.75 -9.34 -35.87
CA LYS A 182 7.59 -10.81 -35.89
C LYS A 182 6.31 -11.28 -35.20
N MET A 183 5.85 -10.57 -34.18
CA MET A 183 4.59 -10.84 -33.49
C MET A 183 3.36 -10.40 -34.31
N GLY A 184 3.55 -9.69 -35.42
CA GLY A 184 2.46 -9.16 -36.24
C GLY A 184 1.81 -7.91 -35.67
N SER A 185 2.32 -7.36 -34.58
CA SER A 185 1.81 -6.12 -33.99
C SER A 185 2.11 -4.92 -34.87
N TRP A 186 3.28 -4.91 -35.51
CA TRP A 186 3.69 -3.89 -36.48
C TRP A 186 3.86 -4.52 -37.86
N THR A 187 3.43 -3.79 -38.87
CA THR A 187 3.76 -4.12 -40.26
C THR A 187 5.24 -3.87 -40.54
N LYS A 188 5.76 -4.48 -41.60
CA LYS A 188 7.16 -4.27 -42.01
C LYS A 188 7.40 -2.80 -42.36
N GLU A 189 6.43 -2.17 -43.02
CA GLU A 189 6.46 -0.79 -43.43
C GLU A 189 6.54 0.14 -42.22
N GLN A 190 5.68 -0.07 -41.22
CA GLN A 190 5.72 0.68 -39.95
C GLN A 190 7.06 0.52 -39.23
N ALA A 191 7.56 -0.71 -39.10
CA ALA A 191 8.82 -0.98 -38.42
C ALA A 191 10.02 -0.28 -39.10
N GLU A 192 10.05 -0.27 -40.44
CA GLU A 192 11.11 0.40 -41.20
C GLU A 192 10.95 1.93 -41.20
N GLU A 193 9.72 2.44 -41.24
CA GLU A 193 9.43 3.87 -41.14
C GLU A 193 9.87 4.43 -39.79
N GLU A 194 9.50 3.78 -38.69
CA GLU A 194 9.91 4.17 -37.33
C GLU A 194 11.44 4.16 -37.18
N LYS A 195 12.09 3.07 -37.62
CA LYS A 195 13.57 2.97 -37.63
C LYS A 195 14.25 4.07 -38.42
N LYS A 196 13.68 4.44 -39.57
CA LYS A 196 14.21 5.49 -40.42
C LYS A 196 14.01 6.86 -39.76
N SER A 197 12.81 7.12 -39.24
CA SER A 197 12.46 8.36 -38.54
C SER A 197 13.43 8.63 -37.39
N ILE A 198 13.67 7.64 -36.52
CA ILE A 198 14.63 7.74 -35.43
C ILE A 198 16.04 8.07 -35.93
N ARG A 199 16.51 7.42 -36.99
CA ARG A 199 17.85 7.66 -37.56
C ARG A 199 17.97 9.06 -38.17
N ASP A 200 16.91 9.55 -38.81
CA ASP A 200 16.89 10.88 -39.39
C ASP A 200 16.82 11.95 -38.28
N ASN A 201 16.06 11.71 -37.21
CA ASN A 201 16.02 12.57 -36.03
C ASN A 201 17.36 12.63 -35.30
N ILE A 202 18.06 11.50 -35.13
CA ILE A 202 19.41 11.47 -34.56
C ILE A 202 20.36 12.37 -35.37
N LYS A 203 20.30 12.32 -36.71
CA LYS A 203 21.13 13.15 -37.60
C LYS A 203 20.80 14.65 -37.52
N GLN A 204 19.55 15.00 -37.27
CA GLN A 204 19.09 16.39 -37.22
C GLN A 204 19.27 17.06 -35.84
N MET A 205 19.08 16.30 -34.77
CA MET A 205 18.99 16.81 -33.39
C MET A 205 20.31 16.84 -32.65
N GLY A 206 21.27 15.97 -32.99
CA GLY A 206 22.63 16.27 -32.61
C GLY A 206 22.99 17.57 -33.30
#